data_AF-A0A6C8GJ03-F1
#
_entry.id   AF-A0A6C8GJ03-F1
#
_cell.length_a   1.000
_cell.length_b   1.000
_cell.length_c   1.000
_cell.angle_alpha   90.00
_cell.angle_beta   90.00
_cell.angle_gamma   90.00
#
_symmetry.space_group_name_H-M   'P 1'
#
loop_
_entity.id
_entity.type
_entity.pdbx_description
1 polymer ?
#
loop_
_entity_poly.entity_id
_entity_poly.type
_entity_poly.pdbx_seq_one_letter_code
_entity_poly.pdbx_strand_id
1 'polypeptide(L)'
;MIKLGIVMDPIAHINIKKDTSFAMLLEAQRRGYELHYMEMADLYLINGEARARTRTLSVEQNYDKWYEFGSEQEIKLADLDVILMRKDPPFDTEFIYATYILERAEEEGTLIVNKPQSLRDCNEKLYTAWFADLTPETLVTRNKAQLKAFWEKHGDIIMKPLDGMGGASIFRVKEGDPNIGVIAETLTELGNRYCMAQNYLPAIKDGDKRVLVVDGE
;
A
#
# COMPACT_ATOMS: atom_id res chain seq x y z
N MET A 1 -8.79 -17.29 22.41
CA MET A 1 -9.34 -16.25 21.51
C MET A 1 -8.21 -15.77 20.65
N ILE A 2 -8.46 -15.45 19.38
CA ILE A 2 -7.41 -14.93 18.49
C ILE A 2 -7.11 -13.48 18.89
N LYS A 3 -5.83 -13.12 18.99
CA LYS A 3 -5.33 -11.76 19.18
C LYS A 3 -4.88 -11.20 17.84
N LEU A 4 -5.58 -10.19 17.36
CA LEU A 4 -5.33 -9.54 16.09
C LEU A 4 -4.73 -8.15 16.33
N GLY A 5 -3.50 -7.96 15.88
CA GLY A 5 -2.88 -6.65 15.72
C GLY A 5 -3.30 -5.99 14.41
N ILE A 6 -3.38 -4.67 14.41
CA ILE A 6 -3.46 -3.88 13.18
C ILE A 6 -2.45 -2.73 13.26
N VAL A 7 -1.64 -2.60 12.21
CA VAL A 7 -0.81 -1.43 11.97
C VAL A 7 -1.51 -0.61 10.89
N MET A 8 -1.95 0.60 11.21
CA MET A 8 -2.67 1.45 10.25
C MET A 8 -2.37 2.94 10.49
N ASP A 9 -2.76 3.76 9.51
CA ASP A 9 -2.85 5.22 9.70
C ASP A 9 -3.87 5.56 10.80
N PRO A 10 -3.81 6.77 11.39
CA PRO A 10 -4.62 7.12 12.55
C PRO A 10 -6.11 6.80 12.37
N ILE A 11 -6.63 5.87 13.18
CA ILE A 11 -8.05 5.44 13.14
C ILE A 11 -9.02 6.61 13.36
N ALA A 12 -8.56 7.68 14.01
CA ALA A 12 -9.32 8.90 14.23
C ALA A 12 -9.65 9.68 12.94
N HIS A 13 -9.01 9.36 11.81
CA HIS A 13 -9.13 10.13 10.57
C HIS A 13 -9.75 9.34 9.41
N ILE A 14 -10.18 8.10 9.66
CA ILE A 14 -10.76 7.26 8.61
C ILE A 14 -12.20 7.66 8.28
N ASN A 15 -12.65 7.27 7.09
CA ASN A 15 -14.06 7.33 6.72
C ASN A 15 -14.68 5.92 6.81
N ILE A 16 -15.40 5.64 7.89
CA ILE A 16 -15.99 4.31 8.17
C ILE A 16 -17.01 3.83 7.11
N LYS A 17 -17.45 4.67 6.16
CA LYS A 17 -18.26 4.22 5.01
C LYS A 17 -17.44 3.49 3.95
N LYS A 18 -16.14 3.78 3.87
CA LYS A 18 -15.27 3.36 2.77
C LYS A 18 -14.04 2.58 3.25
N ASP A 19 -13.73 2.68 4.53
CA ASP A 19 -12.53 2.09 5.10
C ASP A 19 -12.66 0.57 5.24
N THR A 20 -11.81 -0.15 4.50
CA THR A 20 -11.82 -1.62 4.51
C THR A 20 -11.09 -2.19 5.73
N SER A 21 -10.15 -1.45 6.33
CA SER A 21 -9.49 -1.85 7.58
C SER A 21 -10.52 -1.89 8.71
N PHE A 22 -11.39 -0.88 8.78
CA PHE A 22 -12.49 -0.81 9.74
C PHE A 22 -13.52 -1.94 9.56
N ALA A 23 -13.90 -2.25 8.32
CA ALA A 23 -14.78 -3.37 8.03
C ALA A 23 -14.18 -4.72 8.50
N MET A 24 -12.87 -4.92 8.33
CA MET A 24 -12.16 -6.10 8.84
C MET A 24 -12.17 -6.15 10.38
N LEU A 25 -11.94 -5.03 11.05
CA LEU A 25 -11.97 -4.95 12.52
C LEU A 25 -13.35 -5.24 13.10
N LEU A 26 -14.43 -4.73 12.49
CA LEU A 26 -15.81 -5.04 12.89
C LEU A 26 -16.08 -6.55 12.83
N GLU A 27 -15.66 -7.21 11.75
CA GLU A 27 -15.84 -8.65 11.61
C GLU A 27 -14.97 -9.45 12.58
N ALA A 28 -13.72 -9.05 12.81
CA ALA A 28 -12.84 -9.66 13.81
C ALA A 28 -13.44 -9.56 15.22
N GLN A 29 -13.95 -8.37 15.60
CA GLN A 29 -14.64 -8.18 16.87
C GLN A 29 -15.92 -9.02 16.96
N ARG A 30 -16.72 -9.10 15.88
CA ARG A 30 -17.92 -9.95 15.82
C ARG A 30 -17.60 -11.42 16.07
N ARG A 31 -16.42 -11.89 15.66
CA ARG A 31 -15.91 -13.25 15.93
C ARG A 31 -15.30 -13.43 17.32
N GLY A 32 -15.23 -12.38 18.13
CA GLY A 32 -14.68 -12.42 19.49
C GLY A 32 -13.15 -12.38 19.54
N TYR A 33 -12.50 -11.77 18.55
CA TYR A 33 -11.06 -11.57 18.58
C TYR A 33 -10.72 -10.41 19.51
N GLU A 34 -9.55 -10.48 20.16
CA GLU A 34 -8.98 -9.36 20.89
C GLU A 34 -8.25 -8.46 19.89
N LEU A 35 -8.61 -7.17 19.82
CA LEU A 35 -8.01 -6.26 18.86
C LEU A 35 -6.92 -5.42 19.53
N HIS A 36 -5.76 -5.36 18.89
CA HIS A 36 -4.61 -4.54 19.29
C HIS A 36 -4.31 -3.51 18.20
N TYR A 37 -4.48 -2.24 18.53
CA TYR A 37 -4.20 -1.12 17.64
C TYR A 37 -2.76 -0.64 17.79
N MET A 38 -2.11 -0.38 16.64
CA MET A 38 -0.77 0.17 16.53
C MET A 38 -0.70 1.17 15.37
N GLU A 39 0.10 2.21 15.55
CA GLU A 39 0.61 3.05 14.46
C GLU A 39 2.09 2.71 14.18
N MET A 40 2.67 3.24 13.10
CA MET A 40 4.08 2.99 12.75
C MET A 40 5.04 3.33 13.90
N ALA A 41 4.78 4.43 14.62
CA ALA A 41 5.61 4.89 15.72
C ALA A 41 5.53 4.01 16.98
N ASP A 42 4.54 3.11 17.06
CA ASP A 42 4.41 2.18 18.17
C ASP A 42 5.28 0.93 17.99
N LEU A 43 5.71 0.64 16.76
CA LEU A 43 6.57 -0.51 16.42
C LEU A 43 8.03 -0.22 16.77
N TYR A 44 8.70 -1.17 17.40
CA TYR A 44 10.13 -1.04 17.65
C TYR A 44 10.84 -2.40 17.70
N LEU A 45 12.17 -2.35 17.54
CA LEU A 45 13.06 -3.48 17.74
C LEU A 45 13.98 -3.23 18.93
N ILE A 46 14.12 -4.23 19.79
CA ILE A 46 15.14 -4.24 20.83
C ILE A 46 15.91 -5.56 20.74
N ASN A 47 17.22 -5.48 20.45
CA ASN A 47 18.09 -6.66 20.30
C ASN A 47 17.55 -7.74 19.34
N GLY A 48 16.84 -7.32 18.27
CA GLY A 48 16.23 -8.23 17.29
C GLY A 48 14.85 -8.78 17.66
N GLU A 49 14.33 -8.48 18.85
CA GLU A 49 12.96 -8.81 19.27
C GLU A 49 12.00 -7.70 18.83
N ALA A 50 10.96 -8.06 18.06
CA ALA A 50 9.94 -7.13 17.63
C ALA A 50 8.87 -6.93 18.69
N ARG A 51 8.64 -5.66 19.03
CA ARG A 51 7.74 -5.25 20.09
C ARG A 51 6.89 -4.08 19.61
N ALA A 52 5.80 -3.85 20.32
CA ALA A 52 5.01 -2.65 20.12
C ALA A 52 4.33 -2.18 21.40
N ARG A 53 4.09 -0.88 21.47
CA ARG A 53 3.11 -0.29 22.38
C ARG A 53 1.73 -0.40 21.75
N THR A 54 0.89 -1.30 22.26
CA THR A 54 -0.44 -1.55 21.70
C THR A 54 -1.52 -0.98 22.61
N ARG A 55 -2.63 -0.55 22.01
CA ARG A 55 -3.87 -0.24 22.73
C ARG A 55 -4.90 -1.31 22.40
N THR A 56 -5.56 -1.88 23.40
CA THR A 56 -6.74 -2.72 23.13
C THR A 56 -7.81 -1.86 22.46
N LEU A 57 -8.48 -2.40 21.46
CA LEU A 57 -9.39 -1.64 20.61
C LEU A 57 -10.79 -2.26 20.64
N SER A 58 -11.79 -1.40 20.80
CA SER A 58 -13.19 -1.70 20.49
C SER A 58 -13.63 -0.82 19.31
N VAL A 59 -14.37 -1.39 18.37
CA VAL A 59 -14.91 -0.67 17.20
C VAL A 59 -16.43 -0.82 17.12
N GLU A 60 -17.11 0.20 16.62
CA GLU A 60 -18.56 0.19 16.43
C GLU A 60 -18.94 0.98 15.18
N GLN A 61 -19.92 0.50 14.40
CA GLN A 61 -20.44 1.21 13.23
C GLN A 61 -21.27 2.44 13.66
N ASN A 62 -20.60 3.47 14.18
CA ASN A 62 -21.18 4.70 14.73
C ASN A 62 -20.38 5.91 14.24
N TYR A 63 -21.03 6.84 13.57
CA TYR A 63 -20.38 8.02 12.96
C TYR A 63 -19.89 9.06 13.96
N ASP A 64 -20.37 9.04 15.20
CA ASP A 64 -19.96 9.97 16.24
C ASP A 64 -18.79 9.43 17.06
N LYS A 65 -18.73 8.10 17.26
CA LYS A 65 -17.66 7.40 17.99
C LYS A 65 -17.52 5.98 17.44
N TRP A 66 -16.61 5.79 16.48
CA TRP A 66 -16.42 4.47 15.83
C TRP A 66 -15.34 3.60 16.49
N TYR A 67 -14.61 4.14 17.45
CA TYR A 67 -13.56 3.41 18.15
C TYR A 67 -13.44 3.84 19.61
N GLU A 68 -12.90 2.94 20.42
CA GLU A 68 -12.56 3.18 21.82
C GLU A 68 -11.29 2.40 22.17
N PHE A 69 -10.33 3.08 22.78
CA PHE A 69 -9.13 2.45 23.31
C PHE A 69 -9.37 1.99 24.75
N GLY A 70 -8.97 0.75 25.04
CA GLY A 70 -8.88 0.21 26.38
C GLY A 70 -7.46 0.39 26.96
N SER A 71 -6.96 -0.66 27.60
CA SER A 71 -5.61 -0.68 28.16
C SER A 71 -4.53 -0.47 27.09
N GLU A 72 -3.47 0.23 27.50
CA GLU A 72 -2.21 0.33 26.76
C GLU A 72 -1.18 -0.59 27.39
N GLN A 73 -0.43 -1.31 26.56
CA GLN A 73 0.61 -2.24 27.01
C GLN A 73 1.73 -2.38 25.99
N GLU A 74 2.94 -2.61 26.48
CA GLU A 74 4.05 -3.07 25.65
C GLU A 74 4.07 -4.59 25.59
N ILE A 75 4.00 -5.14 24.39
CA ILE A 75 4.00 -6.59 24.16
C ILE A 75 5.07 -6.98 23.14
N LYS A 76 5.42 -8.26 23.11
CA LYS A 76 6.10 -8.82 21.94
C LYS A 76 5.07 -8.91 20.83
N LEU A 77 5.46 -8.60 19.59
CA LEU A 77 4.56 -8.82 18.46
C LEU A 77 4.26 -10.32 18.27
N ALA A 78 5.19 -11.19 18.67
CA ALA A 78 5.03 -12.63 18.75
C ALA A 78 3.90 -13.11 19.70
N ASP A 79 3.42 -12.26 20.62
CA ASP A 79 2.29 -12.58 21.49
C ASP A 79 0.93 -12.44 20.78
N LEU A 80 0.92 -11.91 19.55
CA LEU A 80 -0.25 -11.80 18.68
C LEU A 80 -0.28 -12.99 17.71
N ASP A 81 -1.48 -13.52 17.45
CA ASP A 81 -1.65 -14.61 16.48
C ASP A 81 -1.55 -14.09 15.03
N VAL A 82 -2.05 -12.87 14.79
CA VAL A 82 -2.08 -12.24 13.46
C VAL A 82 -1.88 -10.74 13.55
N ILE A 83 -1.16 -10.16 12.58
CA ILE A 83 -1.03 -8.71 12.40
C ILE A 83 -1.47 -8.35 10.98
N LEU A 84 -2.45 -7.44 10.87
CA LEU A 84 -2.83 -6.81 9.61
C LEU A 84 -1.95 -5.57 9.38
N MET A 85 -1.08 -5.62 8.37
CA MET A 85 -0.31 -4.47 7.89
C MET A 85 -1.17 -3.65 6.93
N ARG A 86 -1.82 -2.61 7.46
CA ARG A 86 -2.83 -1.77 6.80
C ARG A 86 -2.42 -0.30 6.74
N LYS A 87 -1.12 -0.04 6.78
CA LYS A 87 -0.54 1.28 6.52
C LYS A 87 -0.73 1.63 5.05
N ASP A 88 -1.28 2.80 4.76
CA ASP A 88 -1.40 3.31 3.40
C ASP A 88 -0.01 3.63 2.81
N PRO A 89 0.17 3.50 1.49
CA PRO A 89 1.32 4.07 0.78
C PRO A 89 1.55 5.57 1.11
N PRO A 90 2.74 6.13 0.83
CA PRO A 90 3.70 5.67 -0.17
C PRO A 90 4.48 4.42 0.26
N PHE A 91 4.93 3.65 -0.73
CA PHE A 91 5.95 2.63 -0.52
C PHE A 91 7.32 3.34 -0.45
N ASP A 92 7.69 3.74 0.76
CA ASP A 92 8.95 4.41 1.06
C ASP A 92 9.85 3.53 1.94
N THR A 93 11.00 4.08 2.32
CA THR A 93 11.96 3.36 3.15
C THR A 93 11.41 3.07 4.55
N GLU A 94 10.54 3.91 5.10
CA GLU A 94 9.93 3.71 6.42
C GLU A 94 8.95 2.53 6.38
N PHE A 95 8.16 2.40 5.31
CA PHE A 95 7.36 1.21 5.05
C PHE A 95 8.23 -0.04 5.01
N ILE A 96 9.36 0.00 4.28
CA ILE A 96 10.32 -1.11 4.22
C ILE A 96 10.88 -1.44 5.62
N TYR A 97 11.28 -0.45 6.42
CA TYR A 97 11.79 -0.69 7.76
C TYR A 97 10.77 -1.37 8.66
N ALA A 98 9.50 -0.93 8.62
CA ALA A 98 8.43 -1.60 9.36
C ALA A 98 8.26 -3.06 8.91
N THR A 99 8.42 -3.38 7.62
CA THR A 99 8.36 -4.79 7.18
C THR A 99 9.43 -5.65 7.85
N TYR A 100 10.65 -5.14 8.08
CA TYR A 100 11.68 -5.91 8.80
C TYR A 100 11.33 -6.12 10.28
N ILE A 101 10.67 -5.16 10.94
CA ILE A 101 10.17 -5.33 12.30
C ILE A 101 9.09 -6.44 12.32
N LEU A 102 8.13 -6.39 11.40
CA LEU A 102 7.07 -7.39 11.30
C LEU A 102 7.61 -8.78 10.94
N GLU A 103 8.66 -8.86 10.14
CA GLU A 103 9.31 -10.12 9.75
C GLU A 103 9.96 -10.82 10.96
N ARG A 104 10.48 -10.08 11.93
CA ARG A 104 10.97 -10.67 13.19
C ARG A 104 9.85 -11.35 13.99
N ALA A 105 8.64 -10.79 13.97
CA ALA A 105 7.46 -11.42 14.57
C ALA A 105 6.97 -12.63 13.75
N GLU A 106 7.06 -12.54 12.42
CA GLU A 106 6.74 -13.66 11.51
C GLU A 106 7.63 -14.88 11.79
N GLU A 107 8.93 -14.68 11.99
CA GLU A 107 9.89 -15.74 12.35
C GLU A 107 9.55 -16.42 13.68
N GLU A 108 8.89 -15.72 14.61
CA GLU A 108 8.44 -16.24 15.89
C GLU A 108 7.03 -16.86 15.85
N GLY A 109 6.37 -16.85 14.68
CA GLY A 109 5.12 -17.57 14.43
C GLY A 109 3.87 -16.72 14.26
N THR A 110 3.96 -15.39 14.35
CA THR A 110 2.82 -14.49 14.08
C THR A 110 2.51 -14.47 12.58
N LEU A 111 1.25 -14.67 12.20
CA LEU A 111 0.83 -14.48 10.81
C LEU A 111 0.83 -12.98 10.47
N ILE A 112 1.57 -12.57 9.44
CA ILE A 112 1.53 -11.19 8.96
C ILE A 112 0.75 -11.11 7.65
N VAL A 113 -0.28 -10.28 7.62
CA VAL A 113 -1.14 -10.09 6.45
C VAL A 113 -0.96 -8.67 5.89
N ASN A 114 -0.32 -8.46 4.73
CA ASN A 114 0.36 -9.46 3.89
C ASN A 114 1.82 -9.70 4.32
N LYS A 115 2.42 -10.79 3.83
CA LYS A 115 3.79 -11.21 4.14
C LYS A 115 4.81 -10.07 3.93
N PRO A 116 5.64 -9.73 4.93
CA PRO A 116 6.64 -8.65 4.87
C PRO A 116 7.58 -8.73 3.66
N GLN A 117 8.13 -9.92 3.39
CA GLN A 117 8.98 -10.15 2.23
C GLN A 117 8.24 -9.84 0.93
N SER A 118 7.03 -10.38 0.76
CA SER A 118 6.23 -10.15 -0.44
C SER A 118 5.83 -8.69 -0.60
N LEU A 119 5.62 -7.93 0.49
CA LEU A 119 5.41 -6.49 0.40
C LEU A 119 6.62 -5.74 -0.19
N ARG A 120 7.85 -6.22 0.08
CA ARG A 120 9.07 -5.65 -0.51
C ARG A 120 9.31 -6.12 -1.95
N ASP A 121 8.94 -7.36 -2.27
CA ASP A 121 9.12 -7.94 -3.60
C ASP A 121 8.05 -7.42 -4.60
N CYS A 122 6.81 -7.27 -4.15
CA CYS A 122 5.64 -7.02 -4.99
C CYS A 122 5.21 -5.55 -4.98
N ASN A 123 6.05 -4.65 -5.51
CA ASN A 123 5.67 -3.25 -5.69
C ASN A 123 4.40 -3.12 -6.55
N GLU A 124 3.44 -2.29 -6.11
CA GLU A 124 2.12 -2.15 -6.74
C GLU A 124 2.14 -1.87 -8.25
N LYS A 125 3.20 -1.24 -8.76
CA LYS A 125 3.35 -0.94 -10.20
C LYS A 125 4.29 -1.93 -10.88
N LEU A 126 5.47 -2.18 -10.32
CA LEU A 126 6.49 -3.00 -10.97
C LEU A 126 6.15 -4.49 -10.95
N TYR A 127 5.34 -4.97 -10.01
CA TYR A 127 4.97 -6.38 -9.96
C TYR A 127 4.19 -6.84 -11.20
N THR A 128 3.58 -5.90 -11.92
CA THR A 128 2.96 -6.16 -13.24
C THR A 128 3.95 -6.68 -14.28
N ALA A 129 5.26 -6.44 -14.12
CA ALA A 129 6.29 -6.96 -15.03
C ALA A 129 6.38 -8.49 -15.06
N TRP A 130 5.90 -9.17 -14.01
CA TRP A 130 5.83 -10.63 -13.95
C TRP A 130 4.62 -11.22 -14.71
N PHE A 131 3.75 -10.37 -15.24
CA PHE A 131 2.51 -10.74 -15.95
C PHE A 131 2.34 -9.88 -17.21
N ALA A 132 3.43 -9.65 -17.95
CA ALA A 132 3.47 -8.68 -19.05
C ALA A 132 2.42 -8.94 -20.14
N ASP A 133 2.01 -10.20 -20.34
CA ASP A 133 0.97 -10.64 -21.27
C ASP A 133 -0.45 -10.17 -20.89
N LEU A 134 -0.65 -9.76 -19.63
CA LEU A 134 -1.93 -9.25 -19.11
C LEU A 134 -1.95 -7.71 -18.98
N THR A 135 -0.87 -7.03 -19.37
CA THR A 135 -0.68 -5.59 -19.15
C THR A 135 -0.60 -4.81 -20.46
N PRO A 136 -0.89 -3.49 -20.47
CA PRO A 136 -0.55 -2.66 -21.62
C PRO A 136 0.97 -2.64 -21.84
N GLU A 137 1.41 -2.22 -23.03
CA GLU A 137 2.82 -1.96 -23.26
C GLU A 137 3.33 -0.99 -22.19
N THR A 138 4.39 -1.38 -21.50
CA THR A 138 4.88 -0.69 -20.30
C THR A 138 6.38 -0.43 -20.43
N LEU A 139 6.77 0.83 -20.26
CA LEU A 139 8.15 1.27 -20.18
C LEU A 139 8.41 1.82 -18.78
N VAL A 140 9.49 1.36 -18.13
CA VAL A 140 10.01 1.95 -16.90
C VAL A 140 11.39 2.52 -17.19
N THR A 141 11.57 3.84 -17.02
CA THR A 141 12.83 4.49 -17.35
C THR A 141 13.03 5.82 -16.60
N ARG A 142 14.28 6.28 -16.57
CA ARG A 142 14.72 7.63 -16.17
C ARG A 142 15.00 8.52 -17.39
N ASN A 143 15.03 7.94 -18.59
CA ASN A 143 15.54 8.60 -19.78
C ASN A 143 14.42 9.25 -20.59
N LYS A 144 14.49 10.58 -20.70
CA LYS A 144 13.53 11.40 -21.48
C LYS A 144 13.42 10.99 -22.95
N ALA A 145 14.53 10.59 -23.60
CA ALA A 145 14.51 10.18 -25.00
C ALA A 145 13.74 8.85 -25.19
N GLN A 146 13.88 7.90 -24.26
CA GLN A 146 13.08 6.66 -24.29
C GLN A 146 11.59 6.94 -24.08
N LEU A 147 11.23 7.85 -23.17
CA LEU A 147 9.84 8.28 -22.97
C LEU A 147 9.26 8.95 -24.21
N LYS A 148 10.05 9.81 -24.88
CA LYS A 148 9.64 10.46 -26.13
C LYS A 148 9.44 9.45 -27.26
N ALA A 149 10.37 8.51 -27.43
CA ALA A 149 10.25 7.45 -28.43
C ALA A 149 9.03 6.54 -28.17
N PHE A 150 8.74 6.24 -26.90
CA PHE A 150 7.55 5.49 -26.51
C PHE A 150 6.26 6.26 -26.85
N TRP A 151 6.21 7.56 -26.57
CA TRP A 151 5.11 8.42 -26.98
C TRP A 151 4.95 8.49 -28.51
N GLU A 152 6.04 8.70 -29.25
CA GLU A 152 6.02 8.74 -30.73
C GLU A 152 5.49 7.44 -31.33
N LYS A 153 5.79 6.29 -30.72
CA LYS A 153 5.26 4.98 -31.14
C LYS A 153 3.76 4.84 -30.90
N HIS A 154 3.24 5.34 -29.77
CA HIS A 154 1.87 5.04 -29.33
C HIS A 154 0.85 6.19 -29.54
N GLY A 155 1.31 7.44 -29.70
CA GLY A 155 0.46 8.62 -29.88
C GLY A 155 -0.33 9.06 -28.64
N ASP A 156 -0.73 8.14 -27.77
CA ASP A 156 -1.49 8.43 -26.54
C ASP A 156 -1.00 7.52 -25.40
N ILE A 157 -0.35 8.12 -24.40
CA ILE A 157 0.27 7.39 -23.28
C ILE A 157 -0.16 7.95 -21.93
N ILE A 158 -0.04 7.11 -20.91
CA ILE A 158 -0.12 7.47 -19.50
C ILE A 158 1.29 7.45 -18.91
N MET A 159 1.68 8.51 -18.20
CA MET A 159 2.93 8.59 -17.44
C MET A 159 2.62 8.76 -15.95
N LYS A 160 3.31 8.01 -15.08
CA LYS A 160 3.04 7.99 -13.63
C LYS A 160 4.30 7.69 -12.79
N PRO A 161 4.37 8.14 -11.52
CA PRO A 161 5.44 7.77 -10.61
C PRO A 161 5.31 6.32 -10.12
N LEU A 162 6.36 5.75 -9.54
CA LEU A 162 6.37 4.37 -9.04
C LEU A 162 5.90 4.22 -7.58
N ASP A 163 5.99 5.28 -6.78
CA ASP A 163 5.81 5.28 -5.31
C ASP A 163 4.44 5.79 -4.83
N GLY A 164 3.73 6.59 -5.63
CA GLY A 164 2.42 7.16 -5.25
C GLY A 164 1.21 6.23 -5.40
N MET A 165 0.14 6.55 -4.65
CA MET A 165 -1.18 5.90 -4.71
C MET A 165 -2.29 6.90 -5.12
N GLY A 166 -3.52 6.42 -5.34
CA GLY A 166 -4.71 7.30 -5.43
C GLY A 166 -4.78 8.25 -6.63
N GLY A 167 -4.04 8.00 -7.70
CA GLY A 167 -4.04 8.85 -8.89
C GLY A 167 -3.06 10.03 -8.83
N ALA A 168 -2.21 10.11 -7.81
CA ALA A 168 -1.20 11.14 -7.70
C ALA A 168 -0.25 11.13 -8.92
N SER A 169 -0.10 12.29 -9.55
CA SER A 169 0.82 12.53 -10.67
C SER A 169 0.64 11.57 -11.87
N ILE A 170 -0.61 11.23 -12.19
CA ILE A 170 -0.93 10.53 -13.44
C ILE A 170 -1.18 11.56 -14.55
N PHE A 171 -0.34 11.53 -15.57
CA PHE A 171 -0.44 12.39 -16.74
C PHE A 171 -0.85 11.57 -17.96
N ARG A 172 -1.83 12.07 -18.73
CA ARG A 172 -2.11 11.56 -20.06
C ARG A 172 -1.48 12.48 -21.09
N VAL A 173 -0.60 11.94 -21.92
CA VAL A 173 0.13 12.67 -22.96
C VAL A 173 -0.38 12.19 -24.32
N LYS A 174 -1.19 13.03 -24.96
CA LYS A 174 -1.79 12.75 -26.27
C LYS A 174 -0.88 13.23 -27.40
N GLU A 175 -1.27 12.90 -28.62
CA GLU A 175 -0.61 13.42 -29.82
C GLU A 175 -0.67 14.95 -29.84
N GLY A 176 0.46 15.58 -30.14
CA GLY A 176 0.59 17.04 -30.14
C GLY A 176 0.66 17.71 -28.76
N ASP A 177 0.71 16.97 -27.65
CA ASP A 177 0.84 17.58 -26.32
C ASP A 177 2.20 18.29 -26.15
N PRO A 178 2.22 19.60 -25.90
CA PRO A 178 3.47 20.36 -25.80
C PRO A 178 4.25 20.04 -24.51
N ASN A 179 3.65 19.34 -23.55
CA ASN A 179 4.16 19.20 -22.20
C ASN A 179 4.94 17.90 -21.96
N ILE A 180 5.11 17.01 -22.95
CA ILE A 180 5.87 15.77 -22.76
C ILE A 180 7.25 16.01 -22.14
N GLY A 181 7.89 17.13 -22.53
CA GLY A 181 9.19 17.51 -22.02
C GLY A 181 9.20 17.74 -20.51
N VAL A 182 8.32 18.63 -20.02
CA VAL A 182 8.24 19.01 -18.60
C VAL A 182 7.63 17.91 -17.75
N ILE A 183 6.69 17.11 -18.29
CA ILE A 183 6.13 15.94 -17.60
C ILE A 183 7.21 14.90 -17.34
N ALA A 184 8.05 14.59 -18.34
CA ALA A 184 9.17 13.68 -18.16
C ALA A 184 10.16 14.20 -17.11
N GLU A 185 10.52 15.47 -17.17
CA GLU A 185 11.44 16.10 -16.19
C GLU A 185 10.88 16.10 -14.77
N THR A 186 9.58 16.34 -14.62
CA THR A 186 8.90 16.37 -13.31
C THR A 186 8.83 14.95 -12.72
N LEU A 187 8.34 13.98 -13.49
CA LEU A 187 8.19 12.59 -13.01
C LEU A 187 9.51 11.89 -12.76
N THR A 188 10.56 12.26 -13.50
CA THR A 188 11.89 11.66 -13.33
C THR A 188 12.80 12.49 -12.43
N GLU A 189 12.34 13.59 -11.84
CA GLU A 189 13.18 14.55 -11.11
C GLU A 189 14.48 14.88 -11.88
N LEU A 190 14.32 15.39 -13.11
CA LEU A 190 15.42 15.70 -14.04
C LEU A 190 16.32 14.47 -14.34
N GLY A 191 15.73 13.28 -14.44
CA GLY A 191 16.43 12.02 -14.74
C GLY A 191 16.97 11.25 -13.53
N ASN A 192 16.73 11.72 -12.30
CA ASN A 192 17.19 11.07 -11.07
C ASN A 192 16.23 10.00 -10.52
N ARG A 193 15.01 9.87 -11.05
CA ARG A 193 14.00 8.88 -10.63
C ARG A 193 13.36 8.14 -11.80
N TYR A 194 13.08 6.86 -11.58
CA TYR A 194 12.34 6.07 -12.55
C TYR A 194 10.86 6.50 -12.53
N CYS A 195 10.28 6.61 -13.72
CA CYS A 195 8.84 6.69 -13.90
C CYS A 195 8.35 5.55 -14.80
N MET A 196 7.04 5.38 -14.88
CA MET A 196 6.39 4.40 -15.73
C MET A 196 5.58 5.10 -16.82
N ALA A 197 5.71 4.64 -18.06
CA ALA A 197 4.85 5.00 -19.18
C ALA A 197 4.10 3.75 -19.69
N GLN A 198 2.81 3.91 -20.00
CA GLN A 198 1.97 2.86 -20.58
C GLN A 198 1.15 3.41 -21.74
N ASN A 199 0.84 2.63 -22.76
CA ASN A 199 -0.12 3.09 -23.77
C ASN A 199 -1.51 3.32 -23.13
N TYR A 200 -2.22 4.36 -23.56
CA TYR A 200 -3.53 4.69 -23.02
C TYR A 200 -4.55 3.60 -23.37
N LEU A 201 -5.43 3.27 -22.41
CA LEU A 201 -6.52 2.32 -22.58
C LEU A 201 -7.88 3.06 -22.64
N PRO A 202 -8.52 3.17 -23.82
CA PRO A 202 -9.80 3.87 -23.95
C PRO A 202 -10.94 3.31 -23.09
N ALA A 203 -10.88 2.02 -22.76
CA ALA A 203 -11.86 1.31 -21.92
C ALA A 203 -11.94 1.87 -20.48
N ILE A 204 -11.00 2.74 -20.05
CA ILE A 204 -11.10 3.44 -18.76
C ILE A 204 -12.40 4.26 -18.62
N LYS A 205 -13.03 4.64 -19.74
CA LYS A 205 -14.34 5.31 -19.76
C LYS A 205 -15.47 4.44 -19.19
N ASP A 206 -15.31 3.12 -19.25
CA ASP A 206 -16.24 2.14 -18.71
C ASP A 206 -15.98 1.89 -17.21
N GLY A 207 -14.95 2.51 -16.65
CA GLY A 207 -14.55 2.45 -15.25
C GLY A 207 -13.27 1.67 -15.00
N ASP A 208 -12.53 2.09 -13.97
CA ASP A 208 -11.43 1.31 -13.39
C ASP A 208 -12.02 0.35 -12.34
N LYS A 209 -11.96 -0.95 -12.62
CA LYS A 209 -12.57 -1.97 -11.79
C LYS A 209 -11.61 -2.40 -10.68
N ARG A 210 -12.02 -2.25 -9.43
CA ARG A 210 -11.34 -2.87 -8.29
C ARG A 210 -11.80 -4.32 -8.14
N VAL A 211 -10.93 -5.26 -8.48
CA VAL A 211 -11.11 -6.69 -8.19
C VAL A 211 -10.40 -7.02 -6.88
N LEU A 212 -11.09 -7.69 -5.96
CA LEU A 212 -10.52 -8.19 -4.72
C LEU A 212 -10.23 -9.67 -4.88
N VAL A 213 -9.09 -10.11 -4.37
CA VAL A 213 -8.66 -11.50 -4.35
C VAL A 213 -8.30 -11.85 -2.90
N VAL A 214 -8.89 -12.90 -2.36
CA VAL A 214 -8.70 -13.37 -0.98
C VAL A 214 -8.04 -14.73 -1.04
N ASP A 215 -6.75 -14.78 -0.68
CA ASP A 215 -5.94 -16.02 -0.67
C ASP A 215 -5.94 -16.77 -2.02
N GLY A 216 -6.02 -16.02 -3.12
CA GLY A 216 -6.05 -16.56 -4.48
C GLY A 216 -7.44 -16.64 -5.13
N GLU A 217 -8.52 -16.45 -4.36
CA GLU A 217 -9.92 -16.54 -4.83
C GLU A 217 -10.61 -15.18 -5.02
#